data_AF-A0A432GXZ2-F1
#
_entry.id   AF-A0A432GXZ2-F1
#
_cell.length_a   1.000
_cell.length_b   1.000
_cell.length_c   1.000
_cell.angle_alpha   90.00
_cell.angle_beta   90.00
_cell.angle_gamma   90.00
#
_symmetry.space_group_name_H-M   'P 1'
#
loop_
_entity.id
_entity.type
_entity.pdbx_description
1 polymer ?
#
loop_
_entity_poly.entity_id
_entity_poly.type
_entity_poly.pdbx_seq_one_letter_code
_entity_poly.pdbx_strand_id
1 'polypeptide(L)'
;FSLIFENWNIEWSTSFILAFLYTTLVPGLLGTLIWFYLVRRVGPVRAATFHFLNPFFGVLVAALILSEPLSVRDGIGVTIIMAGILLVQMSRRQIANSD
;
A
#
# COMPACT_ATOMS: atom_id res chain seq x y z
N PHE A 1 20.81 -24.52 -0.92
CA PHE A 1 21.07 -25.49 -2.01
C PHE A 1 20.30 -25.13 -3.28
N SER A 2 19.03 -24.71 -3.24
CA SER A 2 18.23 -24.31 -4.42
C SER A 2 18.93 -23.37 -5.42
N LEU A 3 19.58 -22.29 -4.94
CA LEU A 3 20.26 -21.29 -5.79
C LEU A 3 21.40 -21.85 -6.68
N ILE A 4 21.97 -23.00 -6.30
CA ILE A 4 23.11 -23.62 -7.01
C ILE A 4 22.62 -24.58 -8.12
N PHE A 5 21.40 -25.11 -8.01
CA PHE A 5 20.84 -26.08 -8.96
C PHE A 5 19.73 -25.48 -9.86
N GLU A 6 19.37 -24.22 -9.65
CA GLU A 6 18.43 -23.50 -10.50
C GLU A 6 19.16 -22.99 -11.77
N ASN A 7 18.57 -23.25 -12.94
CA ASN A 7 19.06 -22.70 -14.19
C ASN A 7 18.63 -21.22 -14.26
N TRP A 8 19.60 -20.32 -14.16
CA TRP A 8 19.39 -18.87 -14.25
C TRP A 8 19.07 -18.49 -15.69
N ASN A 9 17.79 -18.50 -16.05
CA ASN A 9 17.31 -18.01 -17.33
C ASN A 9 16.63 -16.65 -17.13
N ILE A 10 17.37 -15.57 -17.37
CA ILE A 10 16.83 -14.21 -17.32
C ILE A 10 16.48 -13.78 -18.74
N GLU A 11 15.18 -13.64 -19.01
CA GLU A 11 14.70 -13.07 -20.26
C GLU A 11 14.84 -11.55 -20.23
N TRP A 12 15.98 -11.07 -20.74
CA TRP A 12 16.28 -9.66 -20.87
C TRP A 12 15.36 -8.99 -21.89
N SER A 13 14.21 -8.53 -21.43
CA SER A 13 13.25 -7.74 -22.20
C SER A 13 13.22 -6.29 -21.73
N THR A 14 12.86 -5.37 -22.63
CA THR A 14 12.62 -3.97 -22.25
C THR A 14 11.53 -3.85 -21.19
N SER A 15 10.46 -4.66 -21.30
CA SER A 15 9.40 -4.72 -20.29
C SER A 15 9.92 -5.14 -18.92
N PHE A 16 10.81 -6.14 -18.85
CA PHE A 16 11.46 -6.56 -17.62
C PHE A 16 12.26 -5.41 -16.99
N ILE A 17 13.12 -4.76 -17.78
CA ILE A 17 13.96 -3.66 -17.30
C ILE A 17 13.09 -2.51 -16.77
N LEU A 18 12.06 -2.11 -17.53
CA LEU A 18 11.16 -1.04 -17.13
C LEU A 18 10.35 -1.39 -15.88
N ALA A 19 9.80 -2.59 -15.79
CA ALA A 19 9.06 -3.05 -14.60
C ALA A 19 9.97 -3.13 -13.37
N PHE A 20 11.19 -3.65 -13.54
CA PHE A 20 12.19 -3.74 -12.48
C PHE A 20 12.60 -2.35 -11.98
N LEU A 21 12.91 -1.42 -12.89
CA LEU A 21 13.26 -0.05 -12.54
C LEU A 21 12.09 0.68 -11.88
N TYR A 22 10.89 0.55 -12.44
CA TYR A 22 9.69 1.16 -11.89
C TYR A 22 9.43 0.69 -10.46
N THR A 23 9.37 -0.63 -10.23
CA THR A 23 9.09 -1.21 -8.92
C THR A 23 10.19 -0.91 -7.90
N THR A 24 11.46 -0.94 -8.32
CA THR A 24 12.60 -0.65 -7.43
C THR A 24 12.65 0.84 -7.05
N LEU A 25 12.50 1.74 -8.02
CA LEU A 25 12.69 3.18 -7.78
C LEU A 25 11.44 3.85 -7.21
N VAL A 26 10.24 3.51 -7.70
CA VAL A 26 9.02 4.24 -7.37
C VAL A 26 8.42 3.77 -6.04
N PRO A 27 7.77 2.60 -5.90
CA PRO A 27 7.26 2.17 -4.61
C PRO A 27 8.40 1.75 -3.66
N GLY A 28 9.50 1.18 -4.17
CA GLY A 28 10.63 0.73 -3.35
C GLY A 28 11.40 1.89 -2.70
N LEU A 29 12.09 2.70 -3.51
CA LEU A 29 12.94 3.77 -3.00
C LEU A 29 12.15 5.04 -2.65
N LEU A 30 11.45 5.63 -3.61
CA LEU A 30 10.75 6.90 -3.41
C LEU A 30 9.65 6.77 -2.35
N GLY A 31 8.86 5.70 -2.39
CA GLY A 31 7.85 5.41 -1.36
C GLY A 31 8.44 5.34 0.04
N THR A 32 9.57 4.65 0.21
CA THR A 32 10.28 4.54 1.50
C THR A 32 10.84 5.89 1.97
N LEU A 33 11.39 6.70 1.08
CA LEU A 33 11.89 8.03 1.42
C LEU A 33 10.75 8.97 1.86
N ILE A 34 9.63 8.96 1.13
CA ILE A 34 8.42 9.71 1.49
C ILE A 34 7.90 9.26 2.86
N TRP A 35 7.90 7.94 3.11
CA TRP A 35 7.54 7.39 4.41
C TRP A 35 8.42 7.93 5.53
N PHE A 36 9.75 7.85 5.40
CA PHE A 36 10.65 8.37 6.43
C PHE A 36 10.51 9.88 6.64
N TYR A 37 10.30 10.63 5.56
CA TYR A 37 10.01 12.06 5.65
C TYR A 37 8.71 12.32 6.44
N LEU A 38 7.63 11.59 6.16
CA LEU A 38 6.37 11.69 6.89
C LEU A 38 6.53 11.32 8.35
N VAL A 39 7.21 10.21 8.66
CA VAL A 39 7.48 9.79 10.04
C VAL A 39 8.24 10.87 10.82
N ARG A 40 9.23 11.52 10.19
CA ARG A 40 9.96 12.64 10.82
C ARG A 40 9.08 13.85 11.08
N ARG A 41 8.08 14.11 10.22
CA ARG A 41 7.21 15.30 10.31
C ARG A 41 6.04 15.13 11.27
N VAL A 42 5.35 13.99 11.22
CA VAL A 42 4.09 13.76 11.97
C VAL A 42 4.19 12.67 13.04
N GLY A 43 5.35 12.01 13.15
CA GLY A 43 5.57 10.89 14.05
C GLY A 43 5.07 9.56 13.49
N PRO A 44 5.65 8.43 13.95
CA PRO A 44 5.37 7.10 13.41
C PRO A 44 3.92 6.64 13.58
N VAL A 45 3.27 7.02 14.69
CA VAL A 45 1.87 6.61 14.99
C VAL A 45 0.89 7.24 14.00
N ARG A 46 1.00 8.55 13.76
CA ARG A 46 0.13 9.25 12.80
C ARG A 46 0.42 8.79 11.37
N ALA A 47 1.70 8.62 11.01
CA ALA A 47 2.11 8.10 9.71
C ALA A 47 1.53 6.69 9.45
N ALA A 48 1.64 5.78 10.41
CA ALA A 48 1.12 4.41 10.29
C ALA A 48 -0.40 4.37 10.09
N THR A 49 -1.13 5.35 10.63
CA THR A 49 -2.58 5.45 10.47
C THR A 49 -2.97 5.67 9.00
N PHE A 50 -2.12 6.27 8.17
CA PHE A 50 -2.37 6.43 6.74
C PHE A 50 -2.30 5.10 5.97
N HIS A 51 -1.53 4.11 6.43
CA HIS A 51 -1.44 2.80 5.75
C HIS A 51 -2.77 2.04 5.79
N PHE A 52 -3.64 2.37 6.75
CA PHE A 52 -4.97 1.83 6.78
C PHE A 52 -5.80 2.21 5.54
N LEU A 53 -5.46 3.30 4.84
CA LEU A 53 -6.14 3.67 3.59
C LEU A 53 -5.68 2.85 2.38
N ASN A 54 -4.64 2.01 2.48
CA ASN A 54 -4.12 1.23 1.36
C ASN A 54 -5.19 0.36 0.67
N PRO A 55 -6.08 -0.37 1.37
CA PRO A 55 -7.09 -1.17 0.69
C PRO A 55 -8.11 -0.31 -0.07
N PHE A 56 -8.51 0.84 0.48
CA PHE A 56 -9.40 1.78 -0.20
C PHE A 56 -8.77 2.29 -1.51
N PHE A 57 -7.53 2.78 -1.44
CA PHE A 57 -6.81 3.22 -2.63
C PHE A 57 -6.52 2.07 -3.59
N GLY A 58 -6.30 0.85 -3.10
CA GLY A 58 -6.10 -0.34 -3.92
C GLY A 58 -7.31 -0.63 -4.80
N VAL A 59 -8.52 -0.65 -4.22
CA VAL A 59 -9.77 -0.83 -4.99
C VAL A 59 -10.01 0.34 -5.94
N LEU A 60 -9.75 1.57 -5.49
CA LEU A 60 -9.92 2.76 -6.33
C LEU A 60 -8.98 2.75 -7.55
N VAL A 61 -7.71 2.39 -7.34
CA VAL A 61 -6.72 2.27 -8.42
C VAL A 61 -7.07 1.13 -9.37
N ALA A 62 -7.53 -0.02 -8.86
CA ALA A 62 -8.01 -1.11 -9.70
C ALA A 62 -9.17 -0.67 -10.61
N ALA A 63 -10.15 0.03 -10.05
CA ALA A 63 -11.28 0.55 -10.81
C ALA A 63 -10.88 1.60 -11.86
N LEU A 64 -10.01 2.56 -11.49
CA LEU A 64 -9.68 3.69 -12.35
C LEU A 64 -8.57 3.39 -13.37
N ILE A 65 -7.54 2.64 -12.98
CA ILE A 65 -6.35 2.40 -13.81
C ILE A 65 -6.47 1.09 -14.56
N LEU A 66 -6.90 0.00 -13.89
CA LEU A 66 -7.06 -1.30 -14.54
C LEU A 66 -8.42 -1.44 -15.25
N SER A 67 -9.32 -0.46 -15.09
CA SER A 67 -10.69 -0.49 -15.64
C SER A 67 -11.47 -1.73 -15.18
N GLU A 68 -11.17 -2.23 -13.97
CA GLU A 68 -11.87 -3.38 -13.42
C GLU A 68 -13.29 -2.96 -12.98
N PRO A 69 -14.34 -3.67 -13.42
CA PRO A 69 -15.71 -3.34 -13.06
C PRO A 69 -15.93 -3.56 -11.57
N LEU A 70 -16.29 -2.49 -10.85
CA LEU A 70 -16.65 -2.56 -9.44
C LEU A 70 -17.95 -3.35 -9.26
N SER A 71 -17.84 -4.50 -8.61
CA SER A 71 -18.99 -5.32 -8.23
C SER A 71 -19.59 -4.84 -6.91
N VAL A 72 -20.82 -5.28 -6.63
CA VAL A 72 -21.47 -5.06 -5.32
C VAL A 72 -20.63 -5.66 -4.18
N ARG A 73 -19.90 -6.75 -4.44
CA ARG A 73 -19.03 -7.38 -3.43
C ARG A 73 -17.85 -6.48 -3.06
N ASP A 74 -17.29 -5.76 -4.03
CA ASP A 74 -16.21 -4.80 -3.79
C ASP A 74 -16.70 -3.62 -2.95
N GLY A 75 -17.91 -3.13 -3.24
CA GLY A 75 -18.57 -2.10 -2.44
C GLY A 75 -18.80 -2.51 -0.97
N ILE A 76 -19.24 -3.74 -0.74
CA ILE A 76 -19.38 -4.30 0.62
C ILE A 76 -18.02 -4.38 1.31
N GLY A 77 -17.00 -4.92 0.63
CA GLY A 77 -15.65 -5.04 1.16
C GLY A 77 -15.04 -3.69 1.55
N VAL A 78 -15.12 -2.70 0.66
CA VAL A 78 -14.66 -1.32 0.92
C VAL A 78 -15.38 -0.73 2.13
N THR A 79 -16.70 -0.92 2.23
CA THR A 79 -17.49 -0.39 3.35
C THR A 79 -17.04 -0.99 4.69
N ILE A 80 -16.85 -2.32 4.74
CA ILE A 80 -16.38 -3.02 5.95
C ILE A 80 -14.98 -2.53 6.35
N ILE A 81 -14.07 -2.41 5.39
CA ILE A 81 -12.71 -1.93 5.66
C ILE A 81 -12.76 -0.49 6.19
N MET A 82 -13.47 0.41 5.52
CA MET A 82 -13.59 1.81 5.94
C MET A 82 -14.19 1.94 7.34
N ALA A 83 -15.20 1.14 7.68
CA ALA A 83 -15.77 1.08 9.02
C ALA A 83 -14.71 0.66 10.07
N GLY A 84 -13.93 -0.40 9.79
CA GLY A 84 -12.85 -0.84 10.66
C GLY A 84 -11.78 0.24 10.89
N ILE A 85 -11.39 0.95 9.84
CA ILE A 85 -10.42 2.05 9.91
C ILE A 85 -10.95 3.18 10.81
N LEU A 86 -12.20 3.58 10.61
CA LEU A 86 -12.84 4.62 11.40
C LEU A 86 -12.89 4.23 12.88
N LEU A 87 -13.28 3.00 13.20
CA LEU A 87 -13.32 2.51 14.58
C LEU A 87 -11.94 2.54 15.25
N VAL A 88 -10.88 2.11 14.56
CA VAL A 88 -9.51 2.15 15.09
C VAL A 88 -9.06 3.59 15.33
N GLN A 89 -9.38 4.50 14.42
CA GLN A 89 -9.03 5.92 14.56
C GLN A 89 -9.78 6.58 15.72
N MET A 90 -11.07 6.27 15.90
CA MET A 90 -11.88 6.76 17.01
C MET A 90 -11.36 6.26 18.36
N SER A 91 -11.03 4.97 18.48
CA SER A 91 -10.46 4.39 19.69
C SER A 91 -9.15 5.06 20.12
N ARG A 92 -8.23 5.30 19.17
CA ARG A 92 -6.95 5.95 19.46
C ARG A 92 -7.11 7.41 19.88
N ARG A 93 -8.06 8.13 19.28
CA ARG A 93 -8.36 9.53 19.65
C ARG A 93 -8.98 9.62 21.04
N GLN A 94 -9.77 8.64 21.45
CA GLN A 94 -10.39 8.62 22.77
C GLN A 94 -9.36 8.39 23.88
N ILE A 95 -8.42 7.46 23.69
CA ILE A 95 -7.31 7.22 24.64
C ILE A 95 -6.44 8.48 24.80
N ALA A 96 -6.14 9.18 23.70
CA ALA A 96 -5.32 10.39 23.74
C ALA A 96 -6.00 11.60 24.42
N ASN A 97 -7.32 11.58 24.62
CA ASN A 97 -8.08 12.65 25.27
C ASN A 97 -8.39 12.33 26.76
N SER A 98 -8.10 11.11 27.22
CA SER A 98 -8.35 10.66 28.60
C SER A 98 -7.13 10.77 29.53
N ASP A 99 -5.98 11.20 29.00
CA ASP A 99 -4.75 11.57 29.72
C ASP A 99 -4.65 13.10 29.88
#